data_AF-A0A5M8QC99-F1
#
_entry.id   AF-A0A5M8QC99-F1
#
_cell.length_a   1.000
_cell.length_b   1.000
_cell.length_c   1.000
_cell.angle_alpha   90.00
_cell.angle_beta   90.00
_cell.angle_gamma   90.00
#
_symmetry.space_group_name_H-M   'P 1'
#
loop_
_entity.id
_entity.type
_entity.pdbx_description
1 polymer ?
#
loop_
_entity_poly.entity_id
_entity_poly.type
_entity_poly.pdbx_seq_one_letter_code
_entity_poly.pdbx_strand_id
1 'polypeptide(L)'
;MTDLNPYADDALHHLFLLVEAQDATCMLNLAGHPLRIREVVFQMVDNGCRVSKVEADFYNTFLYDKEVTEIYDYLTTIIKVKFVKV
;
A
#
# COMPACT_ATOMS: atom_id res chain seq x y z
N MET A 1 31.79 12.33 -5.34
CA MET A 1 30.59 11.53 -5.64
C MET A 1 29.77 11.51 -4.36
N THR A 2 28.78 12.37 -4.26
CA THR A 2 27.84 12.39 -3.14
C THR A 2 26.83 11.29 -3.41
N ASP A 3 26.91 10.22 -2.62
CA ASP A 3 25.83 9.24 -2.51
C ASP A 3 24.58 9.98 -2.02
N LEU A 4 23.75 10.39 -2.96
CA LEU A 4 22.38 10.80 -2.70
C LEU A 4 21.65 9.54 -2.28
N ASN A 5 21.68 9.19 -0.98
CA ASN A 5 20.76 8.22 -0.43
C ASN A 5 19.34 8.74 -0.73
N PRO A 6 18.57 8.13 -1.65
CA PRO A 6 17.25 8.63 -2.04
C PRO A 6 16.21 8.45 -0.93
N TYR A 7 16.62 7.83 0.18
CA TYR A 7 15.88 7.71 1.42
C TYR A 7 16.51 8.68 2.42
N ALA A 8 16.18 9.96 2.33
CA ALA A 8 16.39 10.84 3.48
C ALA A 8 15.58 10.24 4.63
N ASP A 9 16.26 9.80 5.69
CA ASP A 9 15.72 8.96 6.76
C ASP A 9 14.50 9.56 7.49
N ASP A 10 14.14 10.82 7.25
CA ASP A 10 13.01 11.51 7.87
C ASP A 10 11.83 11.80 6.91
N ALA A 11 11.92 11.42 5.64
CA ALA A 11 10.89 11.77 4.65
C ALA A 11 9.68 10.82 4.74
N LEU A 12 8.51 11.35 5.11
CA LEU A 12 7.24 10.65 5.00
C LEU A 12 6.96 10.34 3.53
N HIS A 13 6.80 9.06 3.21
CA HIS A 13 6.51 8.60 1.86
C HIS A 13 5.04 8.25 1.71
N HIS A 14 4.50 8.58 0.55
CA HIS A 14 3.13 8.33 0.17
C HIS A 14 3.08 7.38 -1.03
N LEU A 15 2.25 6.34 -0.97
CA LEU A 15 2.15 5.32 -2.00
C LEU A 15 0.72 4.83 -2.16
N PHE A 16 0.28 4.68 -3.41
CA PHE A 16 -0.94 3.95 -3.73
C PHE A 16 -0.59 2.60 -4.33
N LEU A 17 -1.22 1.54 -3.83
CA LEU A 17 -0.98 0.17 -4.26
C LEU A 17 -2.28 -0.51 -4.68
N LEU A 18 -2.21 -1.27 -5.76
CA LEU A 18 -3.14 -2.34 -6.09
C LEU A 18 -2.56 -3.65 -5.57
N VAL A 19 -3.33 -4.36 -4.75
CA VAL A 19 -2.95 -5.64 -4.16
C VAL A 19 -3.99 -6.68 -4.55
N GLU A 20 -3.59 -7.69 -5.31
CA GLU A 20 -4.44 -8.80 -5.74
C GLU A 20 -4.11 -10.02 -4.88
N ALA A 21 -5.07 -10.41 -4.04
CA ALA A 21 -5.05 -11.64 -3.27
C ALA A 21 -5.90 -12.72 -3.97
N GLN A 22 -5.97 -13.92 -3.38
CA GLN A 22 -6.72 -15.04 -3.97
C GLN A 22 -8.24 -14.77 -4.04
N ASP A 23 -8.79 -14.09 -3.04
CA ASP A 23 -10.23 -13.89 -2.82
C ASP A 23 -10.66 -12.42 -2.85
N ALA A 24 -9.71 -11.50 -3.02
CA ALA A 24 -9.98 -10.07 -2.98
C ALA A 24 -8.99 -9.26 -3.83
N THR A 25 -9.47 -8.10 -4.27
CA THR A 25 -8.64 -7.03 -4.82
C THR A 25 -8.70 -5.85 -3.87
N CYS A 26 -7.56 -5.39 -3.40
CA CYS A 26 -7.44 -4.29 -2.46
C CYS A 26 -6.72 -3.10 -3.11
N MET A 27 -7.16 -1.90 -2.78
CA MET A 27 -6.41 -0.68 -3.01
C MET A 27 -5.98 -0.06 -1.70
N LEU A 28 -4.70 0.21 -1.58
CA LEU A 28 -4.10 0.76 -0.37
C LEU A 28 -3.58 2.16 -0.64
N ASN A 29 -3.87 3.07 0.28
CA ASN A 29 -3.26 4.38 0.40
C ASN A 29 -2.36 4.33 1.64
N LEU A 30 -1.05 4.24 1.41
CA LEU A 30 -0.02 4.12 2.43
C LEU A 30 0.70 5.45 2.63
N ALA A 31 0.86 5.85 3.89
CA ALA A 31 1.64 7.00 4.29
C ALA A 31 2.52 6.63 5.49
N GLY A 32 3.84 6.78 5.40
CA GLY A 32 4.71 6.43 6.51
C GLY A 32 6.19 6.43 6.19
N HIS A 33 6.98 5.88 7.11
CA HIS A 33 8.42 5.75 6.94
C HIS A 33 8.75 4.76 5.80
N PRO A 34 9.73 5.07 4.91
CA PRO A 34 10.04 4.22 3.75
C PRO A 34 10.34 2.76 4.10
N LEU A 35 11.07 2.53 5.20
CA LEU A 35 11.38 1.17 5.67
C LEU A 35 10.12 0.38 6.06
N ARG A 36 9.15 1.02 6.72
CA ARG A 36 7.90 0.37 7.11
C ARG A 36 7.02 0.04 5.90
N ILE A 37 6.94 0.97 4.95
CA ILE A 37 6.23 0.72 3.69
C ILE A 37 6.86 -0.47 2.95
N ARG A 38 8.20 -0.55 2.91
CA ARG A 38 8.92 -1.66 2.28
C ARG A 38 8.65 -3.00 2.97
N GLU A 39 8.68 -3.04 4.30
CA GLU A 39 8.37 -4.25 5.09
C GLU A 39 6.97 -4.77 4.78
N VAL A 40 5.97 -3.88 4.76
CA VAL A 40 4.58 -4.24 4.46
C VAL A 40 4.42 -4.78 3.04
N VAL A 41 5.02 -4.11 2.04
CA VAL A 41 5.00 -4.60 0.65
C VAL A 41 5.68 -5.96 0.53
N PHE A 42 6.80 -6.17 1.22
CA PHE A 42 7.49 -7.45 1.25
C PHE A 42 6.60 -8.55 1.83
N GLN A 43 5.94 -8.30 2.97
CA GLN A 43 5.03 -9.26 3.60
C GLN A 43 3.82 -9.59 2.71
N MET A 44 3.29 -8.62 1.97
CA MET A 44 2.19 -8.89 1.01
C MET A 44 2.64 -9.86 -0.09
N VAL A 45 3.81 -9.63 -0.67
CA VAL A 45 4.37 -10.49 -1.72
C VAL A 45 4.71 -11.88 -1.17
N ASP A 46 5.29 -11.95 0.03
CA ASP A 46 5.62 -13.21 0.71
C ASP A 46 4.37 -14.05 1.01
N ASN A 47 3.25 -13.39 1.33
CA ASN A 47 1.94 -14.03 1.51
C ASN A 47 1.23 -14.38 0.18
N GLY A 48 1.89 -14.22 -0.97
CA GLY A 48 1.37 -14.63 -2.28
C GLY A 48 0.50 -13.58 -2.98
N CYS A 49 0.42 -12.35 -2.47
CA CYS A 49 -0.29 -11.27 -3.16
C CYS A 49 0.54 -10.74 -4.34
N ARG A 50 -0.14 -10.33 -5.41
CA ARG A 50 0.47 -9.50 -6.46
C ARG A 50 0.31 -8.04 -6.08
N VAL A 51 1.42 -7.30 -6.04
CA VAL A 51 1.43 -5.89 -5.63
C VAL A 51 1.92 -5.04 -6.80
N SER A 52 1.14 -4.01 -7.14
CA SER A 52 1.49 -3.04 -8.19
C SER A 52 1.30 -1.62 -7.67
N LYS A 53 2.24 -0.72 -7.98
CA LYS A 53 2.06 0.72 -7.70
C LYS A 53 1.02 1.29 -8.66
N VAL A 54 0.14 2.14 -8.14
CA VAL A 54 -0.88 2.86 -8.92
C VAL A 54 -0.86 4.35 -8.60
N GLU A 55 -1.61 5.13 -9.38
CA GLU A 55 -1.80 6.56 -9.15
C GLU A 55 -3.01 6.84 -8.23
N ALA A 56 -3.03 8.03 -7.63
CA ALA A 56 -4.10 8.46 -6.72
C ALA A 56 -5.49 8.41 -7.36
N ASP A 57 -5.60 8.76 -8.64
CA ASP A 57 -6.86 8.78 -9.37
C ASP A 57 -7.50 7.38 -9.46
N PHE A 58 -6.67 6.35 -9.58
CA PHE A 58 -7.16 4.97 -9.61
C PHE A 58 -7.69 4.55 -8.23
N TYR A 59 -7.03 4.96 -7.15
CA TYR A 59 -7.51 4.78 -5.77
C TYR A 59 -8.87 5.45 -5.50
N ASN A 60 -9.06 6.66 -6.04
CA ASN A 60 -10.27 7.44 -5.83
C ASN A 60 -11.47 6.90 -6.61
N THR A 61 -11.23 6.28 -7.77
CA THR A 61 -12.27 5.74 -8.66
C THR A 61 -12.57 4.25 -8.43
N PHE A 62 -11.78 3.58 -7.59
CA PHE A 62 -12.00 2.17 -7.25
C PHE A 62 -13.30 1.95 -6.49
N LEU A 63 -14.13 1.04 -6.99
CA LEU A 63 -15.34 0.58 -6.33
C LEU A 63 -14.99 -0.59 -5.40
N TYR A 64 -15.41 -0.49 -4.14
CA TYR A 64 -15.07 -1.45 -3.09
C TYR A 64 -16.31 -1.84 -2.28
N ASP A 65 -16.28 -3.03 -1.71
CA ASP A 65 -17.34 -3.54 -0.82
C ASP A 65 -17.11 -3.08 0.63
N LYS A 66 -15.85 -2.88 1.03
CA LYS A 66 -15.46 -2.47 2.39
C LYS A 66 -14.27 -1.52 2.39
N GLU A 67 -14.26 -0.56 3.32
CA GLU A 67 -13.12 0.30 3.63
C GLU A 67 -12.68 0.12 5.08
N VAL A 68 -11.38 0.12 5.31
CA VAL A 68 -10.75 0.01 6.63
C VAL A 68 -9.60 0.99 6.71
N THR A 69 -9.44 1.66 7.86
CA THR A 69 -8.28 2.50 8.16
C THR A 69 -7.51 1.88 9.30
N GLU A 70 -6.21 1.71 9.11
CA GLU A 70 -5.28 1.18 10.10
C GLU A 70 -4.19 2.21 10.38
N ILE A 71 -3.84 2.38 11.65
CA ILE A 71 -2.81 3.33 12.11
C ILE A 71 -1.88 2.56 13.03
N TYR A 72 -0.60 2.59 12.69
CA TYR A 72 0.52 2.03 13.44
C TYR A 72 1.53 3.13 13.73
N ASP A 73 2.43 2.89 14.68
CA ASP A 73 3.58 3.76 14.88
C ASP A 73 4.36 3.85 13.55
N TYR A 74 4.37 5.04 12.94
CA TYR A 74 5.06 5.37 11.69
C TYR A 74 4.45 4.85 10.38
N LEU A 75 3.22 4.33 10.40
CA LEU A 75 2.50 3.93 9.20
C LEU A 75 0.98 4.13 9.34
N THR A 76 0.40 4.85 8.40
CA THR A 76 -1.04 4.98 8.23
C THR A 76 -1.45 4.34 6.91
N THR A 77 -2.52 3.56 6.94
CA THR A 77 -3.04 2.85 5.77
C THR A 77 -4.54 3.01 5.68
N ILE A 78 -5.06 3.43 4.51
CA ILE A 78 -6.47 3.27 4.17
C ILE A 78 -6.59 2.17 3.12
N ILE A 79 -7.43 1.17 3.38
CA ILE A 79 -7.61 -0.04 2.58
C ILE A 79 -9.04 -0.06 2.05
N LYS A 80 -9.18 -0.04 0.73
CA LYS A 80 -10.44 -0.32 0.03
C LYS A 80 -10.40 -1.75 -0.50
N VAL A 81 -11.35 -2.59 -0.10
CA VAL A 81 -11.39 -4.02 -0.44
C VAL A 81 -12.60 -4.32 -1.30
N LYS A 82 -12.36 -4.99 -2.43
CA LYS A 82 -13.39 -5.59 -3.27
C LYS A 82 -13.23 -7.10 -3.24
N PHE A 83 -14.25 -7.81 -2.77
CA PHE A 83 -14.21 -9.27 -2.71
C PHE A 83 -14.52 -9.86 -4.08
N VAL A 84 -13.79 -10.91 -4.45
CA VAL A 84 -14.14 -11.73 -5.61
C VAL A 84 -15.35 -12.55 -5.18
N LYS A 85 -16.54 -12.21 -5.67
CA LYS A 85 -17.75 -13.01 -5.43
C LYS A 85 -17.48 -14.43 -5.94
N VAL A 86 -17.44 -15.38 -5.01
CA VAL A 86 -17.47 -16.83 -5.30
C VAL A 86 -18.90 -17.24 -5.64
#